data_AF-A0A971QSK8-F1
#
_entry.id   AF-A0A971QSK8-F1
#
_cell.length_a   1.000
_cell.length_b   1.000
_cell.length_c   1.000
_cell.angle_alpha   90.00
_cell.angle_beta   90.00
_cell.angle_gamma   90.00
#
_symmetry.space_group_name_H-M   'P 1'
#
loop_
_entity.id
_entity.type
_entity.pdbx_description
1 polymer ?
#
loop_
_entity_poly.entity_id
_entity_poly.type
_entity_poly.pdbx_seq_one_letter_code
_entity_poly.pdbx_strand_id
1 'polypeptide(L)'
;MKKLVALFAVLMLALAAWAGDELNYVVIEGKNYFSEEVKVGMRNIRMTTDEGLTLKVPLKKVDAYMVEGKIFERQPLICCDGKVKCTALLELVAQRNGLRLYKLHSDDCRLGCCFLDKNEMETIYLVYKEGNLHVRVNETNAPTLFEFFRVPCKIGG
;
A
#
# COMPACT_ATOMS: atom_id res chain seq x y z
N MET A 1 27.34 38.65 10.87
CA MET A 1 25.96 38.40 11.35
C MET A 1 24.96 38.10 10.22
N LYS A 2 24.89 38.88 9.12
CA LYS A 2 23.92 38.64 8.02
C LYS A 2 24.01 37.25 7.34
N LYS A 3 25.21 36.68 7.20
CA LYS A 3 25.42 35.36 6.58
C LYS A 3 24.96 34.18 7.45
N LEU A 4 24.96 34.34 8.78
CA LEU A 4 24.52 33.31 9.74
C LEU A 4 22.98 33.22 9.79
N VAL A 5 22.29 34.35 9.67
CA VAL A 5 20.82 34.40 9.61
C VAL A 5 20.30 33.73 8.33
N ALA A 6 20.97 33.95 7.19
CA ALA A 6 20.60 33.30 5.94
C ALA A 6 20.78 31.77 6.00
N LEU A 7 21.84 31.28 6.66
CA LEU A 7 22.08 29.84 6.83
C LEU A 7 20.99 29.18 7.70
N PHE A 8 20.57 29.87 8.76
CA PHE A 8 19.50 29.39 9.63
C PHE A 8 18.13 29.34 8.92
N ALA A 9 17.84 30.34 8.08
CA ALA A 9 16.61 30.37 7.28
C ALA A 9 16.56 29.23 6.26
N VAL A 10 17.69 28.92 5.59
CA VAL A 10 17.79 27.81 4.64
C VAL A 10 17.64 26.45 5.36
N LEU A 11 18.22 26.31 6.55
CA LEU A 11 18.09 25.09 7.36
C LEU A 11 16.64 24.85 7.81
N MET A 12 15.91 25.91 8.19
CA MET A 12 14.50 25.83 8.57
C MET A 12 13.58 25.52 7.38
N LEU A 13 13.87 26.07 6.19
CA LEU A 13 13.14 25.75 4.96
C LEU A 13 13.36 24.30 4.50
N ALA A 14 14.57 23.76 4.68
CA ALA A 14 14.87 22.36 4.38
C ALA A 14 14.15 21.39 5.34
N LEU A 15 14.00 21.75 6.61
CA LEU A 15 13.21 20.99 7.58
C LEU A 15 11.70 21.04 7.28
N ALA A 16 11.19 22.18 6.79
CA ALA A 16 9.79 22.31 6.38
C ALA A 16 9.45 21.50 5.12
N ALA A 17 10.40 21.32 4.20
CA ALA A 17 10.21 20.48 3.00
C ALA A 17 10.10 18.98 3.32
N TRP A 18 10.64 18.53 4.45
CA TRP A 18 10.48 17.16 4.97
C TRP A 18 9.21 16.97 5.80
N ALA A 19 8.49 18.05 6.10
CA ALA A 19 7.23 18.05 6.84
C ALA A 19 6.00 18.27 5.95
N GLY A 20 6.18 18.25 4.62
CA GLY A 20 5.03 18.17 3.71
C GLY A 20 4.39 16.81 3.91
N ASP A 21 3.22 16.78 4.56
CA ASP A 21 2.37 15.58 4.60
C ASP A 21 2.29 15.02 3.17
N GLU A 22 2.70 13.76 2.99
CA GLU A 22 2.63 13.12 1.69
C GLU A 22 1.18 13.15 1.20
N LEU A 23 0.94 13.92 0.15
CA LEU A 23 -0.41 14.16 -0.35
C LEU A 23 -1.03 12.84 -0.80
N ASN A 24 -2.23 12.52 -0.30
CA ASN A 24 -2.89 11.26 -0.62
C ASN A 24 -3.15 11.17 -2.13
N TYR A 25 -3.16 9.94 -2.65
CA TYR A 25 -3.44 9.72 -4.07
C TYR A 25 -4.32 8.50 -4.31
N VAL A 26 -4.98 8.48 -5.45
CA VAL A 26 -5.74 7.35 -5.98
C VAL A 26 -5.37 7.19 -7.45
N VAL A 27 -5.05 5.96 -7.87
CA VAL A 27 -4.75 5.59 -9.25
C VAL A 27 -5.93 4.81 -9.81
N ILE A 28 -6.47 5.27 -10.93
CA ILE A 28 -7.64 4.70 -11.58
C ILE A 28 -7.32 4.55 -13.06
N GLU A 29 -7.31 3.32 -13.56
CA GLU A 29 -7.01 2.99 -14.96
C GLU A 29 -5.69 3.66 -15.41
N GLY A 30 -4.67 3.64 -14.53
CA GLY A 30 -3.35 4.24 -14.73
C GLY A 30 -3.27 5.77 -14.57
N LYS A 31 -4.39 6.46 -14.28
CA LYS A 31 -4.41 7.91 -14.05
C LYS A 31 -4.32 8.23 -12.55
N ASN A 32 -3.39 9.12 -12.20
CA ASN A 32 -3.21 9.59 -10.83
C ASN A 32 -4.16 10.76 -10.50
N TYR A 33 -4.77 10.69 -9.33
CA TYR A 33 -5.57 11.74 -8.72
C TYR A 33 -4.99 12.03 -7.35
N PHE A 34 -4.65 13.28 -7.07
CA PHE A 34 -4.10 13.72 -5.81
C PHE A 34 -5.17 14.50 -5.03
N SER A 35 -5.27 14.26 -3.72
CA SER A 35 -6.25 14.92 -2.87
C SER A 35 -5.76 14.95 -1.43
N GLU A 36 -6.03 16.03 -0.71
CA GLU A 36 -5.80 16.06 0.75
C GLU A 36 -6.81 15.16 1.47
N GLU A 37 -8.04 15.08 0.97
CA GLU A 37 -9.13 14.30 1.56
C GLU A 37 -9.47 13.06 0.73
N VAL A 38 -8.95 11.90 1.15
CA VAL A 38 -9.34 10.59 0.61
C VAL A 38 -10.04 9.77 1.68
N LYS A 39 -11.27 9.33 1.40
CA LYS A 39 -12.07 8.47 2.29
C LYS A 39 -12.25 7.10 1.66
N VAL A 40 -11.63 6.09 2.25
CA VAL A 40 -11.75 4.69 1.84
C VAL A 40 -12.95 4.05 2.55
N GLY A 41 -14.00 3.76 1.79
CA GLY A 41 -15.16 3.01 2.28
C GLY A 41 -15.16 1.56 1.80
N MET A 42 -16.11 0.77 2.31
CA MET A 42 -16.18 -0.68 2.06
C MET A 42 -16.29 -1.10 0.58
N ARG A 43 -16.78 -0.22 -0.31
CA ARG A 43 -16.95 -0.56 -1.75
C ARG A 43 -16.37 0.50 -2.68
N ASN A 44 -16.06 1.67 -2.15
CA ASN A 44 -15.71 2.83 -2.94
C ASN A 44 -14.70 3.69 -2.19
N ILE A 45 -13.82 4.33 -2.95
CA ILE A 45 -13.04 5.47 -2.48
C ILE A 45 -13.78 6.74 -2.88
N ARG A 46 -13.77 7.73 -1.99
CA ARG A 46 -14.20 9.10 -2.28
C ARG A 46 -13.03 10.05 -2.13
N MET A 47 -12.92 11.00 -3.04
CA MET A 47 -11.90 12.04 -2.99
C MET A 47 -12.45 13.33 -3.58
N THR A 48 -11.92 14.47 -3.15
CA THR A 48 -12.22 15.78 -3.74
C THR A 48 -11.08 16.16 -4.69
N THR A 49 -11.40 16.49 -5.94
CA THR A 49 -10.41 16.96 -6.92
C THR A 49 -9.96 18.38 -6.62
N ASP A 50 -8.89 18.81 -7.27
CA ASP A 50 -8.41 20.21 -7.30
C ASP A 50 -9.50 21.20 -7.75
N GLU A 51 -10.39 20.78 -8.66
CA GLU A 51 -11.55 21.55 -9.10
C GLU A 51 -12.71 21.59 -8.07
N GLY A 52 -12.56 20.97 -6.90
CA GLY A 52 -13.59 20.92 -5.85
C GLY A 52 -14.71 19.90 -6.10
N LEU A 53 -14.59 19.05 -7.12
CA LEU A 53 -15.55 17.99 -7.43
C LEU A 53 -15.29 16.76 -6.57
N THR A 54 -16.34 16.18 -5.98
CA THR A 54 -16.22 14.89 -5.29
C THR A 54 -16.35 13.72 -6.26
N LEU A 55 -15.26 12.98 -6.44
CA LEU A 55 -15.26 11.70 -7.14
C LEU A 55 -15.58 10.56 -6.18
N LYS A 56 -16.43 9.63 -6.63
CA LYS A 56 -16.73 8.37 -5.94
C LYS A 56 -16.47 7.21 -6.88
N VAL A 57 -15.48 6.39 -6.53
CA VAL A 57 -14.93 5.38 -7.43
C VAL A 57 -15.05 4.00 -6.79
N PRO A 58 -15.66 3.01 -7.45
CA PRO A 58 -15.69 1.64 -6.96
C PRO A 58 -14.28 1.09 -6.76
N LEU A 59 -14.01 0.46 -5.62
CA LEU A 59 -12.69 -0.09 -5.30
C LEU A 59 -12.16 -1.03 -6.38
N LYS A 60 -13.05 -1.81 -7.03
CA LYS A 60 -12.69 -2.71 -8.15
C LYS A 60 -12.06 -2.02 -9.37
N LYS A 61 -12.20 -0.70 -9.49
CA LYS A 61 -11.58 0.12 -10.56
C LYS A 61 -10.33 0.86 -10.10
N VAL A 62 -9.99 0.79 -8.82
CA VAL A 62 -8.81 1.43 -8.25
C VAL A 62 -7.63 0.48 -8.43
N ASP A 63 -6.57 0.99 -9.04
CA ASP A 63 -5.31 0.27 -9.27
C ASP A 63 -4.39 0.40 -8.05
N ALA A 64 -4.34 1.59 -7.45
CA ALA A 64 -3.60 1.85 -6.22
C ALA A 64 -4.17 3.06 -5.48
N TYR A 65 -3.86 3.20 -4.20
CA TYR A 65 -4.08 4.43 -3.45
C TYR A 65 -3.07 4.56 -2.31
N MET A 66 -2.85 5.79 -1.86
CA MET A 66 -2.13 6.10 -0.64
C MET A 66 -3.01 6.94 0.27
N VAL A 67 -3.14 6.52 1.52
CA VAL A 67 -3.82 7.28 2.57
C VAL A 67 -2.95 7.23 3.82
N GLU A 68 -2.63 8.39 4.38
CA GLU A 68 -1.83 8.50 5.63
C GLU A 68 -0.50 7.74 5.54
N GLY A 69 0.20 7.89 4.40
CA GLY A 69 1.49 7.21 4.14
C GLY A 69 1.41 5.70 3.89
N LYS A 70 0.21 5.10 3.94
CA LYS A 70 0.01 3.68 3.61
C LYS A 70 -0.39 3.51 2.16
N ILE A 71 0.41 2.74 1.44
CA ILE A 71 0.20 2.46 0.02
C ILE A 71 -0.52 1.13 -0.13
N PHE A 72 -1.54 1.10 -0.99
CA PHE A 72 -2.25 -0.10 -1.38
C PHE A 72 -2.20 -0.24 -2.89
N GLU A 73 -1.83 -1.41 -3.40
CA GLU A 73 -1.74 -1.67 -4.85
C GLU A 73 -2.51 -2.94 -5.21
N ARG A 74 -3.15 -2.94 -6.39
CA ARG A 74 -3.90 -4.07 -6.90
C ARG A 74 -2.95 -5.15 -7.39
N GLN A 75 -3.00 -6.32 -6.75
CA GLN A 75 -2.19 -7.48 -7.10
C GLN A 75 -3.06 -8.70 -7.40
N PRO A 76 -2.60 -9.60 -8.29
CA PRO A 76 -3.29 -10.86 -8.57
C PRO A 76 -3.15 -11.84 -7.41
N LEU A 77 -4.27 -12.31 -6.87
CA LEU A 77 -4.29 -13.30 -5.80
C LEU A 77 -4.19 -14.72 -6.36
N ILE A 78 -3.16 -15.44 -5.93
CA ILE A 78 -2.88 -16.83 -6.34
C ILE A 78 -3.40 -17.79 -5.29
N CYS A 79 -4.28 -18.71 -5.68
CA CYS A 79 -4.78 -19.76 -4.79
C CYS A 79 -3.74 -20.88 -4.57
N CYS A 80 -4.03 -21.79 -3.62
CA CYS A 80 -3.17 -22.94 -3.34
C CYS A 80 -2.94 -23.86 -4.56
N ASP A 81 -3.81 -23.77 -5.58
CA ASP A 81 -3.68 -24.48 -6.86
C ASP A 81 -2.74 -23.78 -7.86
N GLY A 82 -2.10 -22.67 -7.47
CA GLY A 82 -1.18 -21.90 -8.29
C GLY A 82 -1.85 -21.01 -9.33
N LYS A 83 -3.19 -20.92 -9.37
CA LYS A 83 -3.92 -20.12 -10.34
C LYS A 83 -4.33 -18.77 -9.76
N VAL A 84 -4.25 -17.73 -10.58
CA VAL A 84 -4.90 -16.44 -10.31
C VAL A 84 -6.41 -16.66 -10.34
N LYS A 85 -7.10 -16.39 -9.23
CA LYS A 85 -8.58 -16.38 -9.22
C LYS A 85 -9.17 -14.98 -9.26
N CYS A 86 -8.40 -14.01 -8.78
CA CYS A 86 -8.89 -12.67 -8.54
C CYS A 86 -7.77 -11.65 -8.37
N THR A 87 -8.12 -10.37 -8.18
CA THR A 87 -7.19 -9.33 -7.74
C THR A 87 -7.70 -8.66 -6.47
N ALA A 88 -6.81 -8.13 -5.64
CA ALA A 88 -7.15 -7.33 -4.47
C ALA A 88 -6.16 -6.19 -4.29
N LEU A 89 -6.60 -5.12 -3.64
CA LEU A 89 -5.71 -4.06 -3.16
C LEU A 89 -4.99 -4.59 -1.92
N LEU A 90 -3.66 -4.62 -1.94
CA LEU A 90 -2.84 -5.11 -0.85
C LEU A 90 -1.98 -3.98 -0.30
N GLU A 91 -1.82 -3.91 1.01
CA GLU A 91 -0.94 -2.91 1.65
C GLU A 91 0.51 -3.24 1.28
N LEU A 92 1.22 -2.30 0.67
CA LEU A 92 2.65 -2.40 0.41
C LEU A 92 3.42 -2.09 1.69
N VAL A 93 4.05 -3.11 2.26
CA VAL A 93 4.78 -3.00 3.53
C VAL A 93 6.23 -2.58 3.29
N ALA A 94 6.87 -3.14 2.28
CA ALA A 94 8.26 -2.87 1.96
C ALA A 94 8.60 -3.24 0.52
N GLN A 95 9.62 -2.58 -0.04
CA GLN A 95 10.20 -2.92 -1.33
C GLN A 95 11.71 -2.99 -1.21
N ARG A 96 12.32 -4.04 -1.77
CA ARG A 96 13.79 -4.18 -1.83
C ARG A 96 14.21 -5.04 -3.02
N ASN A 97 15.20 -4.57 -3.78
CA ASN A 97 15.79 -5.28 -4.93
C ASN A 97 14.73 -5.81 -5.93
N GLY A 98 13.71 -5.01 -6.25
CA GLY A 98 12.63 -5.39 -7.16
C GLY A 98 11.60 -6.36 -6.58
N LEU A 99 11.78 -6.84 -5.34
CA LEU A 99 10.76 -7.57 -4.59
C LEU A 99 9.91 -6.60 -3.78
N ARG A 100 8.61 -6.90 -3.69
CA ARG A 100 7.63 -6.13 -2.93
C ARG A 100 6.93 -7.05 -1.94
N LEU A 101 6.99 -6.70 -0.67
CA LEU A 101 6.28 -7.37 0.42
C LEU A 101 4.93 -6.68 0.60
N TYR A 102 3.87 -7.44 0.42
CA TYR A 102 2.50 -7.00 0.64
C TYR A 102 1.87 -7.70 1.84
N LYS A 103 0.89 -7.03 2.43
CA LYS A 103 0.05 -7.54 3.49
C LYS A 103 -1.41 -7.54 3.03
N LEU A 104 -2.05 -8.69 3.22
CA LEU A 104 -3.47 -8.89 3.03
C LEU A 104 -4.11 -9.14 4.40
N HIS A 105 -5.08 -8.30 4.74
CA HIS A 105 -5.96 -8.48 5.89
C HIS A 105 -7.12 -9.39 5.47
N SER A 106 -7.23 -10.57 6.10
CA SER A 106 -8.18 -11.62 5.68
C SER A 106 -9.65 -11.29 5.96
N ASP A 107 -9.90 -10.41 6.93
CA ASP A 107 -11.22 -9.83 7.23
C ASP A 107 -11.64 -8.79 6.17
N ASP A 108 -10.70 -8.35 5.33
CA ASP A 108 -10.93 -7.33 4.32
C ASP A 108 -11.48 -7.89 2.99
N CYS A 109 -12.67 -8.48 3.06
CA CYS A 109 -13.48 -8.78 1.87
C CYS A 109 -13.94 -7.49 1.14
N ARG A 110 -13.63 -6.30 1.65
CA ARG A 110 -14.08 -5.00 1.15
C ARG A 110 -13.39 -4.61 -0.16
N LEU A 111 -12.21 -5.20 -0.43
CA LEU A 111 -11.34 -4.83 -1.56
C LEU A 111 -11.64 -5.56 -2.88
N GLY A 112 -12.71 -6.35 -2.91
CA GLY A 112 -13.40 -6.76 -4.14
C GLY A 112 -13.27 -8.22 -4.55
N CYS A 113 -12.57 -9.08 -3.81
CA CYS A 113 -12.46 -10.52 -4.10
C CYS A 113 -12.24 -11.36 -2.84
N CYS A 114 -12.76 -12.60 -2.84
CA CYS A 114 -12.59 -13.54 -1.74
C CYS A 114 -11.30 -14.36 -1.95
N PHE A 115 -10.23 -14.03 -1.24
CA PHE A 115 -9.17 -15.00 -0.98
C PHE A 115 -9.66 -15.97 0.09
N LEU A 116 -9.65 -17.27 -0.20
CA LEU A 116 -10.00 -18.29 0.79
C LEU A 116 -8.69 -18.87 1.33
N ASP A 117 -8.21 -18.29 2.43
CA ASP A 117 -7.11 -18.90 3.16
C ASP A 117 -7.64 -20.05 4.01
N LYS A 118 -7.28 -21.27 3.66
CA LYS A 118 -7.69 -22.47 4.41
C LYS A 118 -7.02 -22.57 5.78
N ASN A 119 -6.06 -21.69 6.07
CA ASN A 119 -5.27 -21.71 7.29
C ASN A 119 -5.79 -20.73 8.36
N GLU A 120 -6.95 -20.09 8.14
CA GLU A 120 -7.60 -19.18 9.10
C GLU A 120 -6.70 -18.02 9.59
N MET A 121 -5.66 -17.66 8.84
CA MET A 121 -4.75 -16.59 9.25
C MET A 121 -5.40 -15.23 9.06
N GLU A 122 -5.45 -14.43 10.13
CA GLU A 122 -6.01 -13.07 10.09
C GLU A 122 -5.25 -12.15 9.12
N THR A 123 -3.94 -12.35 8.98
CA THR A 123 -3.05 -11.55 8.13
C THR A 123 -2.13 -12.45 7.32
N ILE A 124 -2.03 -12.18 6.03
CA ILE A 124 -1.20 -12.93 5.09
C ILE A 124 -0.17 -11.99 4.48
N TYR A 125 1.09 -12.39 4.49
CA TYR A 125 2.14 -11.66 3.78
C TYR A 125 2.52 -12.39 2.49
N LEU A 126 2.68 -11.60 1.42
CA LEU A 126 2.92 -12.09 0.07
C LEU A 126 4.05 -11.28 -0.55
N VAL A 127 5.04 -11.95 -1.13
CA VAL A 127 6.13 -11.30 -1.85
C VAL A 127 5.89 -11.41 -3.34
N TYR A 128 5.92 -10.29 -4.05
CA TYR A 128 5.82 -10.24 -5.51
C TYR A 128 7.11 -9.76 -6.14
N LYS A 129 7.35 -10.21 -7.38
CA LYS A 129 8.37 -9.70 -8.28
C LYS A 129 7.72 -9.41 -9.63
N GLU A 130 7.85 -8.19 -10.13
CA GLU A 130 7.34 -7.82 -11.47
C GLU A 130 5.85 -8.22 -11.67
N GLY A 131 5.01 -7.97 -10.66
CA GLY A 131 3.57 -8.29 -10.70
C GLY A 131 3.21 -9.76 -10.51
N ASN A 132 4.18 -10.66 -10.34
CA ASN A 132 3.96 -12.09 -10.13
C ASN A 132 4.24 -12.47 -8.68
N LEU A 133 3.40 -13.34 -8.10
CA LEU A 133 3.66 -13.88 -6.76
C LEU A 133 4.97 -14.68 -6.79
N HIS A 134 5.93 -14.24 -5.98
CA HIS A 134 7.23 -14.90 -5.84
C HIS A 134 7.24 -15.90 -4.68
N VAL A 135 6.72 -15.51 -3.52
CA VAL A 135 6.62 -16.40 -2.35
C VAL A 135 5.49 -15.96 -1.41
N ARG A 136 4.77 -16.94 -0.86
CA ARG A 136 3.87 -16.73 0.28
C ARG A 136 4.66 -16.88 1.57
N VAL A 137 4.54 -15.91 2.46
CA VAL A 137 5.23 -15.95 3.75
C VAL A 137 4.54 -16.98 4.66
N ASN A 138 5.33 -17.81 5.33
CA ASN A 138 4.91 -18.79 6.32
C ASN A 138 5.92 -18.83 7.48
N GLU A 139 5.63 -19.61 8.53
CA GLU A 139 6.49 -19.70 9.72
C GLU A 139 7.94 -20.06 9.41
N THR A 140 8.17 -20.89 8.38
CA THR A 140 9.51 -21.35 8.00
C THR A 140 10.34 -20.27 7.32
N ASN A 141 9.76 -19.50 6.40
CA ASN A 141 10.50 -18.51 5.61
C ASN A 141 10.42 -17.09 6.17
N ALA A 142 9.55 -16.83 7.13
CA ALA A 142 9.31 -15.50 7.67
C ALA A 142 10.55 -14.83 8.25
N PRO A 143 11.35 -15.45 9.16
CA PRO A 143 12.50 -14.76 9.75
C PRO A 143 13.43 -14.18 8.68
N THR A 144 13.76 -14.99 7.67
CA THR A 144 14.62 -14.59 6.55
C THR A 144 13.99 -13.49 5.69
N LEU A 145 12.70 -13.60 5.36
CA LEU A 145 12.03 -12.61 4.51
C LEU A 145 11.86 -11.28 5.23
N PHE A 146 11.42 -11.28 6.49
CA PHE A 146 11.27 -10.06 7.28
C PHE A 146 12.62 -9.36 7.52
N GLU A 147 13.67 -10.11 7.81
CA GLU A 147 15.04 -9.57 7.89
C GLU A 147 15.48 -8.96 6.55
N PHE A 148 15.25 -9.67 5.43
CA PHE A 148 15.56 -9.16 4.10
C PHE A 148 14.83 -7.84 3.82
N PHE A 149 13.55 -7.72 4.17
CA PHE A 149 12.79 -6.48 3.98
C PHE A 149 13.06 -5.42 5.07
N ARG A 150 13.83 -5.74 6.11
CA ARG A 150 14.06 -4.90 7.30
C ARG A 150 12.76 -4.49 8.00
N VAL A 151 11.80 -5.40 8.04
CA VAL A 151 10.51 -5.21 8.71
C VAL A 151 10.49 -6.09 9.96
N PRO A 152 9.98 -5.62 11.11
CA PRO A 152 9.82 -6.47 12.29
C PRO A 152 8.97 -7.71 11.98
N CYS A 153 9.44 -8.89 12.36
CA CYS A 153 8.65 -10.12 12.22
C CYS A 153 7.43 -10.05 13.14
N LYS A 154 6.23 -10.09 12.56
CA LYS A 154 4.94 -10.05 13.27
C LYS A 154 4.01 -11.17 12.80
N ILE A 155 4.54 -12.39 12.66
CA ILE A 155 3.70 -13.57 12.43
C ILE A 155 3.31 -14.12 13.79
N GLY A 156 1.99 -14.22 14.05
CA GLY A 156 1.42 -14.71 15.30
C GLY A 156 1.02 -13.57 16.25
N GLY A 157 -0.27 -13.53 16.58
CA GLY A 157 -0.76 -13.02 17.86
C GLY A 157 -0.72 -14.13 18.89
#